data_AF-A0A1G7ZLV7-F1
#
_entry.id   AF-A0A1G7ZLV7-F1
#
_cell.length_a   1.000
_cell.length_b   1.000
_cell.length_c   1.000
_cell.angle_alpha   90.00
_cell.angle_beta   90.00
_cell.angle_gamma   90.00
#
_symmetry.space_group_name_H-M   'P 1'
#
loop_
_entity.id
_entity.type
_entity.pdbx_description
1 polymer ?
#
loop_
_entity_poly.entity_id
_entity_poly.type
_entity_poly.pdbx_seq_one_letter_code
_entity_poly.pdbx_strand_id
1 'polypeptide(L)' 'MNANDVYNIAKALPEEELIRLYNMLDISVRPKTKIKKKRKPLPEFTVNDGIRFLLKNHFNKIKTQ' A
#
# COMPACT_ATOMS: atom_id res chain seq x y z
N MET A 1 8.14 -32.21 -6.42
CA MET A 1 9.43 -31.80 -7.02
C MET A 1 10.44 -31.61 -5.90
N ASN A 2 11.63 -32.20 -6.01
CA ASN A 2 12.66 -32.14 -4.97
C ASN A 2 13.45 -30.82 -5.10
N ALA A 3 13.93 -30.26 -3.98
CA ALA A 3 14.70 -29.01 -3.98
C ALA A 3 15.99 -29.13 -4.82
N ASN A 4 16.60 -30.32 -4.80
CA ASN A 4 17.77 -30.62 -5.62
C ASN A 4 17.48 -30.54 -7.13
N ASP A 5 16.32 -31.02 -7.57
CA ASP A 5 15.95 -31.00 -8.98
C ASP A 5 15.77 -29.55 -9.46
N VAL A 6 15.12 -28.72 -8.65
CA VAL A 6 14.91 -27.29 -8.94
C VAL A 6 16.24 -26.54 -8.99
N TYR A 7 17.16 -26.82 -8.07
CA TYR A 7 18.49 -26.23 -8.07
C TYR A 7 19.30 -26.61 -9.32
N ASN A 8 19.28 -27.88 -9.70
CA ASN A 8 20.01 -28.36 -10.87
C ASN A 8 19.48 -27.74 -12.17
N ILE A 9 18.15 -27.55 -12.28
CA ILE A 9 17.52 -26.87 -13.42
C ILE A 9 17.91 -25.38 -13.45
N ALA A 10 17.82 -24.69 -12.31
CA ALA A 10 18.16 -23.26 -12.22
C ALA A 10 19.65 -23.01 -12.53
N LYS A 11 20.54 -23.91 -12.10
CA LYS A 11 21.98 -23.84 -12.36
C LYS A 11 22.34 -24.02 -13.84
N ALA A 12 21.49 -24.68 -14.61
CA ALA A 12 21.70 -24.89 -16.05
C ALA A 12 21.27 -23.68 -16.91
N LEU A 13 20.67 -22.65 -16.31
CA LEU A 13 20.26 -21.43 -17.02
C LEU A 13 21.47 -20.54 -17.37
N PRO A 14 21.44 -19.82 -18.50
CA PRO A 14 22.36 -18.73 -18.78
C PRO A 14 22.30 -17.64 -17.69
N GLU A 15 23.40 -16.92 -17.45
CA GLU A 15 23.46 -15.88 -16.40
C GLU A 15 22.34 -14.83 -16.52
N GLU A 16 22.00 -14.42 -17.75
CA GLU A 16 20.95 -13.44 -18.02
C GLU A 16 19.57 -13.91 -17.55
N GLU A 17 19.23 -15.17 -17.81
CA GLU A 17 17.97 -15.78 -17.40
C GLU A 17 17.94 -16.07 -15.89
N LEU A 18 19.09 -16.39 -15.30
CA LEU A 18 19.23 -16.57 -13.86
C LEU A 18 18.98 -15.25 -13.12
N ILE A 19 19.49 -14.13 -13.62
CA ILE A 19 19.22 -12.78 -13.10
C ILE A 19 17.74 -12.42 -13.24
N ARG A 20 17.11 -12.72 -14.39
CA ARG A 20 15.66 -12.50 -14.60
C ARG A 20 14.82 -13.29 -13.61
N LEU A 21 15.14 -14.57 -13.43
CA LEU A 21 14.46 -15.45 -12.48
C LEU A 21 14.60 -14.93 -11.05
N TYR A 22 15.81 -14.53 -10.64
CA TYR A 22 16.06 -13.93 -9.33
C TYR A 22 15.19 -12.70 -9.11
N ASN A 23 15.14 -11.78 -10.07
CA ASN A 23 14.32 -10.58 -9.97
C ASN A 23 12.82 -10.89 -9.85
N MET A 24 12.31 -11.90 -10.56
CA MET A 24 10.92 -12.34 -10.45
C MET A 24 10.61 -12.92 -9.06
N LEU A 25 11.51 -13.75 -8.54
CA LEU A 25 11.37 -14.35 -7.21
C LEU A 25 11.44 -13.29 -6.11
N ASP A 26 12.39 -12.36 -6.20
CA ASP A 26 12.56 -11.29 -5.22
C ASP A 26 11.28 -10.42 -5.11
N ILE A 27 10.66 -10.06 -6.24
CA ILE A 27 9.38 -9.31 -6.24
C ILE A 27 8.24 -10.12 -5.59
N SER A 28 8.19 -11.43 -5.82
CA SER A 28 7.19 -12.35 -5.28
C SER A 28 7.33 -12.55 -3.77
N VAL A 29 8.56 -12.72 -3.30
CA VAL A 29 8.88 -13.10 -1.92
C VAL A 29 8.95 -11.87 -0.99
N ARG A 30 9.17 -10.67 -1.54
CA ARG A 30 9.14 -9.43 -0.77
C ARG A 30 7.77 -9.30 -0.08
N PRO A 31 7.73 -9.24 1.27
CA PRO A 31 6.49 -8.98 1.97
C PRO A 31 5.96 -7.64 1.46
N LYS A 32 4.68 -7.62 1.03
CA LYS A 32 4.02 -6.37 0.61
C LYS A 32 4.13 -5.38 1.76
N THR A 33 5.12 -4.50 1.69
CA THR A 33 5.28 -3.45 2.68
C THR A 33 4.03 -2.59 2.53
N LYS A 34 3.15 -2.64 3.54
CA LYS A 34 2.07 -1.68 3.68
C LYS A 34 2.77 -0.37 4.04
N ILE A 35 3.38 0.28 3.05
CA ILE A 35 3.90 1.64 3.18
C ILE A 35 2.65 2.47 3.46
N LYS A 36 2.36 2.66 4.75
CA LYS A 36 1.28 3.54 5.19
C LYS A 36 1.71 4.91 4.67
N LYS A 37 1.07 5.37 3.59
CA LYS A 37 1.26 6.74 3.08
C LYS A 37 1.15 7.66 4.29
N LYS A 38 2.15 8.53 4.49
CA LYS A 38 2.08 9.54 5.55
C LYS A 38 0.77 10.29 5.38
N ARG A 39 -0.11 10.18 6.39
CA ARG A 39 -1.35 10.96 6.40
C ARG A 39 -0.94 12.43 6.39
N LYS A 40 -1.57 13.23 5.52
CA LYS A 40 -1.42 14.69 5.61
C LYS A 40 -1.82 15.11 7.02
N PRO A 41 -1.10 16.05 7.66
CA PRO A 41 -1.55 16.60 8.93
C PRO A 41 -2.98 17.11 8.76
N LEU A 42 -3.85 16.76 9.70
CA LEU A 42 -5.18 17.34 9.70
C LEU A 42 -5.03 18.85 9.94
N PRO A 43 -5.89 19.69 9.34
CA PRO A 43 -5.94 21.11 9.70
C PRO A 43 -6.23 21.25 11.20
N GLU A 44 -5.75 22.33 11.80
CA GLU A 44 -6.07 22.67 13.18
C GLU A 44 -7.57 22.90 13.30
N PHE A 45 -8.30 21.87 13.75
CA PHE A 45 -9.73 21.92 13.95
C PHE A 45 -9.99 22.12 15.43
N THR A 46 -10.35 23.36 15.80
CA THR A 46 -10.59 23.70 17.20
C THR A 46 -11.96 23.21 17.67
N VAL A 47 -12.17 23.15 18.99
CA VAL A 47 -13.48 22.82 19.58
C VAL A 47 -14.56 23.81 19.11
N ASN A 48 -14.20 25.10 18.98
CA ASN A 48 -15.11 26.14 18.49
C ASN A 48 -15.49 25.92 17.02
N ASP A 49 -14.56 25.47 16.19
CA ASP A 49 -14.85 25.08 14.80
C ASP A 49 -15.76 23.86 14.75
N GLY A 50 -15.57 22.91 15.66
CA GLY A 50 -16.46 21.77 15.90
C GLY A 50 -17.89 22.19 16.20
N ILE A 51 -18.06 23.08 17.18
CA ILE A 51 -19.37 23.60 17.58
C ILE A 51 -20.00 24.35 16.40
N ARG A 52 -19.25 25.23 15.72
CA ARG A 52 -19.73 25.99 14.56
C ARG A 52 -20.14 25.08 13.40
N PHE A 53 -19.36 24.03 13.14
CA PHE A 53 -19.65 23.05 12.11
C PHE A 53 -20.92 22.26 12.43
N LEU A 54 -21.07 21.79 13.67
CA LEU A 54 -22.26 21.06 14.10
C LEU A 54 -23.51 21.94 14.01
N LEU A 55 -23.46 23.18 14.50
CA LEU A 55 -24.56 24.13 14.38
C LEU A 55 -24.91 24.39 12.91
N LYS A 56 -23.90 24.70 12.08
CA LYS A 56 -24.10 24.95 10.65
C LYS A 56 -24.75 23.76 9.94
N ASN A 57 -24.31 22.53 10.20
CA ASN A 57 -24.83 21.33 9.53
C ASN A 57 -26.12 20.79 10.16
N HIS A 58 -26.39 21.05 11.43
CA HIS A 58 -27.61 20.64 12.11
C HIS A 58 -28.80 21.50 11.65
N PHE A 59 -28.60 22.81 11.50
CA PHE A 59 -29.65 23.74 11.07
C PHE A 59 -29.75 23.93 9.55
N ASN A 60 -28.68 23.72 8.76
CA ASN A 60 -28.74 23.81 7.29
C ASN A 60 -29.07 22.48 6.57
N LYS A 61 -29.69 21.49 7.23
CA LYS A 61 -30.19 20.29 6.53
C LYS A 61 -31.33 20.58 5.54
N ILE A 62 -31.81 21.82 5.47
CA ILE A 62 -32.91 22.24 4.60
C ILE A 62 -32.36 23.20 3.54
N LYS A 63 -31.68 22.67 2.52
CA LYS A 63 -31.72 23.10 1.09
C LYS A 63 -31.04 22.04 0.23
N THR A 64 -31.68 20.89 0.12
CA THR A 64 -31.54 20.03 -1.07
C THR A 64 -32.94 19.81 -1.60
N GLN A 65 -33.46 20.85 -2.27
CA GLN A 65 -34.45 20.79 -3.32
C GLN A 65 -33.94 21.71 -4.43
#